data_AF-A0A3D8RZ32-F1
#
_entry.id   AF-A0A3D8RZ32-F1
#
_cell.length_a   1.000
_cell.length_b   1.000
_cell.length_c   1.000
_cell.angle_alpha   90.00
_cell.angle_beta   90.00
_cell.angle_gamma   90.00
#
_symmetry.space_group_name_H-M   'P 1'
#
loop_
_entity.id
_entity.type
_entity.pdbx_description
1 polymer ?
#
loop_
_entity_poly.entity_id
_entity_poly.type
_entity_poly.pdbx_seq_one_letter_code
_entity_poly.pdbx_strand_id
1 'polypeptide(L)'
;MLSYNHTLPPPANRGLRSKTGCLTCRRRRKKCDEHKPRCYNCERNNLVCDGYQSLQTWAPRNNQRPRRSHSPSRSSTEADCASDGRTSSPPRLSIENSSPDGTAREIAPTASLPPLIPGVQTPVERRLFHHFATALAPALALHSSSHPNAIAKAILPLAVIDPGVLDLVLSAAGSHLLRRLEAESCIRERDIHREIARTAWQRFGEGTRYHCDSIKVLSGHARKPGDSASRAQIVTALARTMLLCQQSTCSGGFDVSWKVHLIAARELAGALHGVSPDWDECNDHRALMDWIQYHELLARVTDRSLEGATGNNHIGTVLHGTRRRNDRQILIGTQDGLFEILKQILDLRSSTRYEVDGPSLTTLQIGLTISTDLEAWSYPYSAEQQRVVGECYRWACFILLHATVYGSCAEDETIQTALAGGLAFLDRLDGTSNAQTCALYPMFVFGLSAVTEEDRDRVRQKLEQYHRWAGFGNIQDTVELMEEWWQHCRREGTGAPWWAWQAWAAARGVEPMIA
;
A
#
# COMPACT_ATOMS: atom_id res chain seq x y z
N MET A 1 -37.11 -29.76 -20.52
CA MET A 1 -36.59 -30.61 -19.43
C MET A 1 -35.15 -30.21 -19.20
N LEU A 2 -34.84 -29.55 -18.08
CA LEU A 2 -33.46 -29.23 -17.69
C LEU A 2 -33.18 -29.88 -16.33
N SER A 3 -32.30 -30.87 -16.34
CA SER A 3 -32.00 -31.73 -15.21
C SER A 3 -31.00 -31.08 -14.25
N TYR A 4 -31.41 -30.90 -13.00
CA TYR A 4 -30.50 -30.59 -11.90
C TYR A 4 -29.67 -31.83 -11.55
N ASN A 5 -28.36 -31.78 -11.77
CA ASN A 5 -27.44 -32.82 -11.30
C ASN A 5 -27.21 -32.67 -9.79
N HIS A 6 -27.85 -33.52 -8.99
CA HIS A 6 -27.50 -33.73 -7.59
C HIS A 6 -26.17 -34.50 -7.49
N THR A 7 -25.12 -33.87 -6.98
CA THR A 7 -23.92 -34.58 -6.51
C THR A 7 -24.17 -35.22 -5.15
N LEU A 8 -23.88 -36.52 -5.06
CA LEU A 8 -24.10 -37.35 -3.86
C LEU A 8 -23.11 -37.02 -2.74
N PRO A 9 -23.48 -37.18 -1.45
CA PRO A 9 -22.57 -36.94 -0.34
C PRO A 9 -21.50 -38.06 -0.22
N PRO A 10 -20.26 -37.73 0.18
CA PRO A 10 -19.19 -38.71 0.36
C PRO A 10 -19.44 -39.62 1.59
N PRO A 11 -18.87 -40.83 1.62
CA PRO A 11 -19.21 -41.86 2.61
C PRO A 11 -18.82 -41.49 4.05
N ALA A 12 -19.64 -41.93 4.99
CA ALA A 12 -19.51 -41.63 6.41
C ALA A 12 -18.39 -42.45 7.09
N ASN A 13 -17.14 -42.01 6.95
CA ASN A 13 -16.03 -42.61 7.69
C ASN A 13 -16.20 -42.40 9.22
N ARG A 14 -16.18 -43.50 9.98
CA ARG A 14 -16.46 -43.55 11.43
C ARG A 14 -15.18 -43.32 12.23
N GLY A 15 -15.21 -42.40 13.20
CA GLY A 15 -14.32 -42.43 14.35
C GLY A 15 -12.92 -41.84 14.20
N LEU A 16 -12.81 -40.55 13.86
CA LEU A 16 -11.70 -39.66 14.25
C LEU A 16 -12.19 -38.21 14.29
N ARG A 17 -11.86 -37.45 15.35
CA ARG A 17 -12.19 -36.01 15.43
C ARG A 17 -11.24 -35.22 14.53
N SER A 18 -11.74 -34.57 13.48
CA SER A 18 -10.90 -33.68 12.69
C SER A 18 -10.43 -32.49 13.53
N LYS A 19 -9.11 -32.21 13.48
CA LYS A 19 -8.51 -31.05 14.15
C LYS A 19 -8.75 -29.75 13.36
N THR A 20 -9.12 -29.90 12.09
CA THR A 20 -9.26 -28.87 11.05
C THR A 20 -10.67 -28.31 10.89
N GLY A 21 -11.67 -28.78 11.64
CA GLY A 21 -13.04 -28.24 11.58
C GLY A 21 -13.18 -26.78 12.05
N CYS A 22 -14.22 -26.09 11.60
CA CYS A 22 -14.45 -24.67 11.95
C CYS A 22 -14.73 -24.49 13.45
N LEU A 23 -14.43 -23.29 13.98
CA LEU A 23 -14.55 -22.98 15.40
C LEU A 23 -15.98 -23.17 15.93
N THR A 24 -17.01 -22.80 15.16
CA THR A 24 -18.42 -23.00 15.52
C THR A 24 -18.77 -24.49 15.63
N CYS A 25 -18.39 -25.33 14.66
CA CYS A 25 -18.62 -26.78 14.72
C CYS A 25 -17.85 -27.45 15.86
N ARG A 26 -16.61 -27.02 16.12
CA ARG A 26 -15.79 -27.52 17.23
C ARG A 26 -16.39 -27.16 18.59
N ARG A 27 -16.87 -25.92 18.80
CA ARG A 27 -17.63 -25.54 20.01
C ARG A 27 -18.91 -26.37 20.18
N ARG A 28 -19.67 -26.55 19.09
CA ARG A 28 -20.91 -27.36 19.06
C ARG A 28 -20.68 -28.88 19.14
N ARG A 29 -19.42 -29.34 19.16
CA ARG A 29 -19.03 -30.77 19.13
C ARG A 29 -19.68 -31.58 17.99
N LYS A 30 -19.93 -30.93 16.84
CA LYS A 30 -20.45 -31.57 15.60
C LYS A 30 -19.34 -31.69 14.56
N LYS A 31 -19.42 -32.72 13.70
CA LYS A 31 -18.47 -32.89 12.58
C LYS A 31 -18.62 -31.69 11.63
N CYS A 32 -17.49 -31.10 11.25
CA CYS A 32 -17.43 -30.06 10.23
C CYS A 32 -17.25 -30.74 8.86
N ASP A 33 -17.87 -30.16 7.84
CA ASP A 33 -17.69 -30.51 6.43
C ASP A 33 -16.46 -29.83 5.79
N GLU A 34 -15.82 -28.91 6.50
CA GLU A 34 -14.55 -28.24 6.15
C GLU A 34 -14.60 -27.39 4.86
N HIS A 35 -15.80 -27.10 4.35
CA HIS A 35 -16.03 -26.18 3.24
C HIS A 35 -15.67 -24.72 3.62
N LYS A 36 -15.14 -23.96 2.65
CA LYS A 36 -14.68 -22.57 2.81
C LYS A 36 -15.43 -21.68 1.81
N PRO A 37 -15.75 -20.41 2.15
CA PRO A 37 -15.34 -19.67 3.34
C PRO A 37 -16.13 -20.01 4.62
N ARG A 38 -17.33 -20.61 4.48
CA ARG A 38 -18.16 -21.08 5.59
C ARG A 38 -18.48 -22.56 5.40
N CYS A 39 -18.59 -23.31 6.50
CA CYS A 39 -18.98 -24.71 6.42
C CYS A 39 -20.50 -24.85 6.24
N TYR A 40 -20.92 -25.77 5.39
CA TYR A 40 -22.32 -26.02 5.05
C TYR A 40 -23.15 -26.38 6.30
N ASN A 41 -22.55 -27.04 7.29
CA ASN A 41 -23.22 -27.39 8.54
C ASN A 41 -23.46 -26.18 9.49
N CYS A 42 -22.79 -25.04 9.27
CA CYS A 42 -23.16 -23.78 9.94
C CYS A 42 -24.21 -23.02 9.13
N GLU A 43 -24.03 -22.95 7.81
CA GLU A 43 -24.94 -22.29 6.87
C GLU A 43 -26.37 -22.87 6.93
N ARG A 44 -26.53 -24.19 6.73
CA ARG A 44 -27.83 -24.88 6.78
C ARG A 44 -28.56 -24.74 8.13
N ASN A 45 -27.82 -24.43 9.20
CA ASN A 45 -28.40 -24.23 10.54
C ASN A 45 -28.57 -22.75 10.91
N ASN A 46 -28.38 -21.81 9.97
CA ASN A 46 -28.42 -20.35 10.20
C ASN A 46 -27.51 -19.89 11.36
N LEU A 47 -26.27 -20.42 11.41
CA LEU A 47 -25.29 -20.08 12.43
C LEU A 47 -24.06 -19.39 11.83
N VAL A 48 -23.56 -18.38 12.54
CA VAL A 48 -22.30 -17.71 12.20
C VAL A 48 -21.15 -18.73 12.25
N CYS A 49 -20.47 -18.88 11.13
CA CYS A 49 -19.30 -19.76 11.00
C CYS A 49 -18.04 -18.96 11.31
N ASP A 50 -17.49 -19.13 12.50
CA ASP A 50 -16.34 -18.39 13.04
C ASP A 50 -14.99 -18.83 12.43
N GLY A 51 -14.99 -19.26 11.17
CA GLY A 51 -13.81 -19.67 10.43
C GLY A 51 -13.05 -20.88 10.98
N TYR A 52 -11.84 -21.04 10.49
CA TYR A 52 -10.91 -22.14 10.80
C TYR A 52 -9.69 -21.61 11.53
N GLN A 53 -9.10 -22.38 12.44
CA GLN A 53 -7.84 -22.00 13.09
C GLN A 53 -6.69 -22.02 12.06
N SER A 54 -6.02 -20.89 11.89
CA SER A 54 -4.71 -20.85 11.25
C SER A 54 -3.70 -21.57 12.13
N LEU A 55 -3.13 -22.67 11.62
CA LEU A 55 -1.96 -23.29 12.22
C LEU A 55 -0.73 -22.51 11.74
N GLN A 56 -0.21 -21.63 12.59
CA GLN A 56 1.16 -21.14 12.42
C GLN A 56 2.11 -22.34 12.42
N THR A 57 3.03 -22.35 11.46
CA THR A 57 4.01 -23.42 11.25
C THR A 57 5.03 -23.51 12.39
N TRP A 58 5.62 -24.70 12.53
CA TRP A 58 6.47 -25.11 13.65
C TRP A 58 7.74 -24.26 13.83
N ALA A 59 8.09 -23.98 15.09
CA ALA A 59 9.47 -23.80 15.53
C ALA A 59 9.72 -24.67 16.79
N PRO A 60 10.86 -25.38 16.91
CA PRO A 60 11.08 -26.32 18.02
C PRO A 60 11.44 -25.60 19.33
N ARG A 61 10.82 -26.02 20.44
CA ARG A 61 11.14 -25.54 21.78
C ARG A 61 12.44 -26.16 22.29
N ASN A 62 13.43 -25.33 22.63
CA ASN A 62 14.46 -25.73 23.58
C ASN A 62 14.07 -25.32 25.01
N ASN A 63 14.45 -26.13 26.00
CA ASN A 63 14.17 -25.90 27.42
C ASN A 63 15.14 -24.88 28.01
N GLN A 64 14.62 -23.87 28.72
CA GLN A 64 15.19 -23.41 30.00
C GLN A 64 14.23 -22.47 30.75
N ARG A 65 14.09 -22.71 32.06
CA ARG A 65 13.49 -21.80 33.05
C ARG A 65 14.62 -21.20 33.90
N PRO A 66 14.50 -19.94 34.32
CA PRO A 66 14.48 -19.66 35.77
C PRO A 66 13.23 -18.85 36.14
N ARG A 67 12.40 -19.29 37.10
CA ARG A 67 12.51 -19.03 38.55
C ARG A 67 12.53 -17.53 38.91
N ARG A 68 11.36 -17.07 39.39
CA ARG A 68 11.21 -15.82 40.17
C ARG A 68 11.98 -15.92 41.49
N SER A 69 12.56 -14.81 41.94
CA SER A 69 12.79 -14.53 43.36
C SER A 69 12.28 -13.12 43.67
N HIS A 70 11.44 -13.02 44.70
CA HIS A 70 11.11 -11.76 45.36
C HIS A 70 12.16 -11.48 46.43
N SER A 71 12.46 -10.20 46.69
CA SER A 71 12.59 -9.68 48.06
C SER A 71 12.66 -8.13 48.06
N PRO A 72 12.37 -7.46 49.20
CA PRO A 72 11.77 -6.12 49.18
C PRO A 72 12.66 -4.98 49.71
N SER A 73 12.04 -3.82 49.78
CA SER A 73 12.50 -2.51 50.25
C SER A 73 12.96 -2.39 51.72
N ARG A 74 13.83 -1.39 51.95
CA ARG A 74 14.03 -0.51 53.14
C ARG A 74 15.00 0.61 52.68
N SER A 75 14.69 1.91 52.69
CA SER A 75 14.49 2.85 53.82
C SER A 75 15.71 2.92 54.77
N SER A 76 16.26 4.06 55.22
CA SER A 76 16.11 5.51 54.96
C SER A 76 16.87 6.26 56.07
N THR A 77 17.61 7.36 55.80
CA THR A 77 18.05 8.48 56.69
C THR A 77 19.19 9.23 55.95
N GLU A 78 19.11 10.50 55.54
CA GLU A 78 19.03 11.78 56.29
C GLU A 78 20.38 12.31 56.82
N ALA A 79 20.84 13.46 56.27
CA ALA A 79 21.56 14.55 56.95
C ALA A 79 21.78 15.77 56.02
N ASP A 80 21.73 16.97 56.60
CA ASP A 80 21.61 18.32 56.03
C ASP A 80 22.80 18.91 55.25
N CYS A 81 22.53 19.91 54.39
CA CYS A 81 22.90 21.33 54.64
C CYS A 81 22.41 22.30 53.53
N ALA A 82 22.32 23.59 53.85
CA ALA A 82 21.60 24.61 53.06
C ALA A 82 22.48 25.75 52.49
N SER A 83 22.04 26.41 51.40
CA SER A 83 22.05 27.88 51.26
C SER A 83 21.41 28.40 49.95
N ASP A 84 20.74 29.55 50.07
CA ASP A 84 20.00 30.41 49.14
C ASP A 84 20.37 30.53 47.63
N GLY A 85 19.33 30.84 46.82
CA GLY A 85 19.44 31.33 45.44
C GLY A 85 18.10 31.53 44.71
N ARG A 86 17.51 32.74 44.78
CA ARG A 86 16.30 33.15 44.03
C ARG A 86 16.66 33.39 42.54
N THR A 87 15.82 33.35 41.51
CA THR A 87 14.35 33.26 41.28
C THR A 87 14.17 32.71 39.84
N SER A 88 13.01 32.35 39.24
CA SER A 88 11.57 32.49 39.55
C SER A 88 10.75 31.45 38.75
N SER A 89 9.44 31.38 38.97
CA SER A 89 8.46 30.64 38.13
C SER A 89 7.06 31.27 38.24
N PRO A 90 6.14 31.08 37.27
CA PRO A 90 4.84 31.75 37.24
C PRO A 90 3.90 31.28 38.38
N PRO A 91 2.85 32.07 38.70
CA PRO A 91 2.09 31.87 39.94
C PRO A 91 1.28 30.56 39.93
N ARG A 92 1.46 29.75 40.98
CA ARG A 92 0.51 28.69 41.33
C ARG A 92 -0.70 29.31 42.01
N LEU A 93 -1.89 28.93 41.54
CA LEU A 93 -3.14 29.15 42.27
C LEU A 93 -3.07 28.41 43.61
N SER A 94 -3.18 29.15 44.71
CA SER A 94 -3.24 28.62 46.07
C SER A 94 -4.62 27.97 46.30
N ILE A 95 -4.63 26.65 46.43
CA ILE A 95 -5.78 25.90 46.93
C ILE A 95 -5.62 25.78 48.45
N GLU A 96 -6.56 26.35 49.20
CA GLU A 96 -6.61 26.21 50.65
C GLU A 96 -7.06 24.79 51.01
N ASN A 97 -6.21 24.06 51.74
CA ASN A 97 -6.57 22.76 52.30
C ASN A 97 -7.42 22.95 53.56
N SER A 98 -8.71 22.64 53.48
CA SER A 98 -9.53 22.33 54.65
C SER A 98 -9.49 20.82 54.97
N SER A 99 -9.50 20.50 56.27
CA SER A 99 -9.30 19.14 56.79
C SER A 99 -10.39 18.15 56.38
N PRO A 100 -10.09 16.83 56.36
CA PRO A 100 -11.00 15.83 55.84
C PRO A 100 -12.06 15.44 56.88
N ASP A 101 -13.33 15.65 56.55
CA ASP A 101 -14.45 14.97 57.21
C ASP A 101 -15.22 14.10 56.20
N GLY A 102 -15.71 12.96 56.69
CA GLY A 102 -15.96 11.77 55.88
C GLY A 102 -17.26 11.81 55.08
N THR A 103 -17.21 12.29 53.83
CA THR A 103 -18.10 11.79 52.77
C THR A 103 -17.31 11.58 51.48
N ALA A 104 -17.39 10.37 50.91
CA ALA A 104 -16.87 10.12 49.57
C ALA A 104 -17.77 10.84 48.57
N ARG A 105 -17.44 12.10 48.26
CA ARG A 105 -18.07 12.85 47.17
C ARG A 105 -17.87 12.08 45.88
N GLU A 106 -18.94 11.46 45.41
CA GLU A 106 -19.03 10.89 44.08
C GLU A 106 -18.72 12.02 43.09
N ILE A 107 -17.55 11.97 42.45
CA ILE A 107 -17.13 12.99 41.49
C ILE A 107 -18.09 12.84 40.31
N ALA A 108 -19.04 13.77 40.21
CA ALA A 108 -20.02 13.79 39.14
C ALA A 108 -19.28 13.65 37.80
N PRO A 109 -19.68 12.72 36.92
CA PRO A 109 -18.92 12.41 35.72
C PRO A 109 -18.75 13.68 34.89
N THR A 110 -17.50 14.11 34.71
CA THR A 110 -17.15 15.30 33.95
C THR A 110 -17.74 15.19 32.56
N ALA A 111 -18.64 16.12 32.21
CA ALA A 111 -19.34 16.09 30.93
C ALA A 111 -18.33 16.07 29.77
N SER A 112 -18.47 15.09 28.88
CA SER A 112 -17.58 14.94 27.73
C SER A 112 -17.75 16.10 26.76
N LEU A 113 -16.65 16.77 26.41
CA LEU A 113 -16.64 17.76 25.35
C LEU A 113 -17.06 17.14 24.00
N PRO A 114 -17.75 17.88 23.12
CA PRO A 114 -18.06 17.41 21.78
C PRO A 114 -16.78 17.15 20.95
N PRO A 115 -16.81 16.21 20.00
CA PRO A 115 -15.66 15.93 19.14
C PRO A 115 -15.38 17.11 18.21
N LEU A 116 -14.12 17.51 18.09
CA LEU A 116 -13.68 18.60 17.22
C LEU A 116 -13.90 18.29 15.72
N ILE A 117 -13.71 17.02 15.34
CA ILE A 117 -13.93 16.52 13.98
C ILE A 117 -15.10 15.53 14.04
N PRO A 118 -16.21 15.77 13.31
CA PRO A 118 -17.31 14.82 13.22
C PRO A 118 -16.81 13.42 12.84
N GLY A 119 -17.29 12.39 13.54
CA GLY A 119 -16.88 10.99 13.32
C GLY A 119 -15.56 10.56 14.01
N VAL A 120 -14.75 11.48 14.53
CA VAL A 120 -13.51 11.19 15.29
C VAL A 120 -13.76 11.37 16.79
N GLN A 121 -14.25 10.32 17.44
CA GLN A 121 -14.79 10.36 18.81
C GLN A 121 -13.87 9.66 19.84
N THR A 122 -13.30 8.52 19.47
CA THR A 122 -12.48 7.70 20.38
C THR A 122 -11.01 8.15 20.43
N PRO A 123 -10.25 7.82 21.49
CA PRO A 123 -8.81 8.05 21.53
C PRO A 123 -8.05 7.36 20.38
N VAL A 124 -8.52 6.18 19.96
CA VAL A 124 -7.94 5.44 18.83
C VAL A 124 -8.21 6.16 17.52
N GLU A 125 -9.43 6.61 17.25
CA GLU A 125 -9.75 7.39 16.04
C GLU A 125 -8.93 8.68 15.97
N ARG A 126 -8.72 9.39 17.09
CA ARG A 126 -7.81 10.55 17.13
C ARG A 126 -6.37 10.17 16.79
N ARG A 127 -5.86 9.04 17.33
CA ARG A 127 -4.53 8.53 17.00
C ARG A 127 -4.41 8.17 15.52
N LEU A 128 -5.43 7.54 14.93
CA LEU A 128 -5.44 7.15 13.52
C LEU A 128 -5.56 8.34 12.57
N PHE A 129 -6.41 9.32 12.87
CA PHE A 129 -6.50 10.56 12.10
C PHE A 129 -5.18 11.35 12.14
N HIS A 130 -4.55 11.43 13.32
CA HIS A 130 -3.23 12.04 13.45
C HIS A 130 -2.16 11.27 12.66
N HIS A 131 -2.11 9.94 12.79
CA HIS A 131 -1.19 9.06 12.06
C HIS A 131 -1.35 9.17 10.54
N PHE A 132 -2.58 9.36 10.04
CA PHE A 132 -2.79 9.66 8.62
C PHE A 132 -2.03 10.92 8.20
N ALA A 133 -2.21 12.02 8.94
CA ALA A 133 -1.65 13.31 8.59
C ALA A 133 -0.12 13.40 8.78
N THR A 134 0.44 12.69 9.78
CA THR A 134 1.86 12.84 10.17
C THR A 134 2.78 11.70 9.75
N ALA A 135 2.25 10.53 9.36
CA ALA A 135 3.07 9.38 8.96
C ALA A 135 2.64 8.77 7.63
N LEU A 136 1.35 8.47 7.44
CA LEU A 136 0.88 7.83 6.21
C LEU A 136 0.95 8.78 5.00
N ALA A 137 0.25 9.92 5.01
CA ALA A 137 0.24 10.82 3.86
C ALA A 137 1.64 11.35 3.45
N PRO A 138 2.58 11.64 4.38
CA PRO A 138 3.99 11.89 4.06
C PRO A 138 4.70 10.74 3.33
N ALA A 139 4.37 9.48 3.63
CA ALA A 139 4.92 8.32 2.93
C ALA A 139 4.28 8.05 1.56
N LEU A 140 3.13 8.69 1.24
CA LEU A 140 2.41 8.52 -0.03
C LEU A 140 2.82 9.48 -1.15
N ALA A 141 3.52 10.58 -0.83
CA ALA A 141 3.93 11.56 -1.83
C ALA A 141 5.15 12.36 -1.38
N LEU A 142 5.96 12.75 -2.38
CA LEU A 142 7.01 13.74 -2.22
C LEU A 142 6.44 15.03 -1.63
N HIS A 143 7.13 15.57 -0.64
CA HIS A 143 6.80 16.83 0.00
C HIS A 143 8.07 17.63 0.30
N SER A 144 7.93 18.94 0.48
CA SER A 144 9.01 19.84 0.89
C SER A 144 8.61 20.54 2.18
N SER A 145 9.58 20.97 3.01
CA SER A 145 9.30 21.76 4.21
C SER A 145 8.58 23.08 3.92
N SER A 146 8.64 23.56 2.68
CA SER A 146 8.00 24.80 2.21
C SER A 146 6.51 24.65 1.87
N HIS A 147 5.96 23.43 1.82
CA HIS A 147 4.60 23.19 1.32
C HIS A 147 3.88 22.05 2.07
N PRO A 148 2.55 22.15 2.29
CA PRO A 148 1.80 21.04 2.87
C PRO A 148 1.83 19.81 1.94
N ASN A 149 1.86 18.61 2.53
CA ASN A 149 1.78 17.36 1.77
C ASN A 149 0.51 17.34 0.89
N ALA A 150 0.68 17.03 -0.39
CA ALA A 150 -0.38 17.18 -1.38
C ALA A 150 -1.52 16.17 -1.21
N ILE A 151 -1.23 14.94 -0.77
CA ILE A 151 -2.23 13.91 -0.49
C ILE A 151 -3.04 14.30 0.74
N ALA A 152 -2.39 14.75 1.82
CA ALA A 152 -3.07 15.28 3.00
C ALA A 152 -3.96 16.49 2.64
N LYS A 153 -3.47 17.42 1.80
CA LYS A 153 -4.24 18.57 1.31
C LYS A 153 -5.46 18.16 0.48
N ALA A 154 -5.35 17.12 -0.35
CA ALA A 154 -6.46 16.63 -1.17
C ALA A 154 -7.49 15.81 -0.39
N ILE A 155 -7.04 14.98 0.57
CA ILE A 155 -7.88 14.00 1.27
C ILE A 155 -8.50 14.56 2.56
N LEU A 156 -7.77 15.29 3.39
CA LEU A 156 -8.27 15.70 4.72
C LEU A 156 -9.51 16.62 4.67
N PRO A 157 -9.62 17.61 3.75
CA PRO A 157 -10.84 18.39 3.60
C PRO A 157 -12.06 17.53 3.22
N LEU A 158 -11.85 16.53 2.35
CA LEU A 158 -12.90 15.56 1.99
C LEU A 158 -13.26 14.67 3.18
N ALA A 159 -12.30 14.26 4.01
CA ALA A 159 -12.55 13.46 5.22
C ALA A 159 -13.35 14.21 6.29
N VAL A 160 -13.26 15.54 6.37
CA VAL A 160 -14.07 16.33 7.31
C VAL A 160 -15.53 16.46 6.84
N ILE A 161 -15.76 16.42 5.52
CA ILE A 161 -17.09 16.60 4.90
C ILE A 161 -17.80 15.27 4.67
N ASP A 162 -17.07 14.22 4.29
CA ASP A 162 -17.59 12.94 3.84
C ASP A 162 -17.24 11.78 4.80
N PRO A 163 -18.24 11.14 5.44
CA PRO A 163 -18.02 10.02 6.34
C PRO A 163 -17.28 8.83 5.70
N GLY A 164 -17.56 8.53 4.43
CA GLY A 164 -16.92 7.43 3.72
C GLY A 164 -15.43 7.67 3.45
N VAL A 165 -15.03 8.91 3.17
CA VAL A 165 -13.61 9.29 3.09
C VAL A 165 -12.95 9.21 4.47
N LEU A 166 -13.62 9.69 5.53
CA LEU A 166 -13.09 9.59 6.90
C LEU A 166 -12.86 8.14 7.34
N ASP A 167 -13.85 7.28 7.09
CA ASP A 167 -13.78 5.85 7.41
C ASP A 167 -12.58 5.18 6.72
N LEU A 168 -12.35 5.49 5.44
CA LEU A 168 -11.21 4.94 4.69
C LEU A 168 -9.86 5.54 5.12
N VAL A 169 -9.82 6.83 5.49
CA VAL A 169 -8.64 7.48 6.10
C VAL A 169 -8.25 6.77 7.40
N LEU A 170 -9.21 6.52 8.28
CA LEU A 170 -8.98 5.83 9.56
C LEU A 170 -8.60 4.36 9.36
N SER A 171 -9.21 3.68 8.38
CA SER A 171 -8.87 2.32 7.99
C SER A 171 -7.41 2.20 7.54
N ALA A 172 -7.00 2.97 6.52
CA ALA A 172 -5.66 2.91 5.95
C ALA A 172 -4.59 3.27 6.98
N ALA A 173 -4.84 4.32 7.78
CA ALA A 173 -3.94 4.72 8.86
C ALA A 173 -3.83 3.65 9.96
N GLY A 174 -4.93 2.95 10.29
CA GLY A 174 -4.93 1.85 11.24
C GLY A 174 -4.11 0.64 10.77
N SER A 175 -4.27 0.24 9.51
CA SER A 175 -3.51 -0.85 8.92
C SER A 175 -2.01 -0.52 8.79
N HIS A 176 -1.69 0.69 8.32
CA HIS A 176 -0.32 1.20 8.26
C HIS A 176 0.34 1.27 9.64
N LEU A 177 -0.37 1.77 10.66
CA LEU A 177 0.13 1.83 12.03
C LEU A 177 0.38 0.42 12.59
N LEU A 178 -0.49 -0.56 12.32
CA LEU A 178 -0.28 -1.94 12.78
C LEU A 178 0.99 -2.55 12.20
N ARG A 179 1.26 -2.37 10.90
CA ARG A 179 2.50 -2.86 10.28
C ARG A 179 3.75 -2.28 10.92
N ARG A 180 3.75 -0.99 11.23
CA ARG A 180 4.86 -0.34 11.96
C ARG A 180 5.03 -0.90 13.38
N LEU A 181 3.93 -1.13 14.10
CA LEU A 181 3.96 -1.67 15.46
C LEU A 181 4.31 -3.17 15.52
N GLU A 182 4.07 -3.95 14.46
CA GLU A 182 4.48 -5.37 14.38
C GLU A 182 6.01 -5.50 14.51
N ALA A 183 6.77 -4.61 13.88
CA ALA A 183 8.24 -4.58 13.92
C ALA A 183 8.82 -4.24 15.30
N GLU A 184 8.06 -3.60 16.19
CA GLU A 184 8.53 -3.06 17.49
C GLU A 184 7.97 -3.82 18.71
N SER A 185 7.12 -4.84 18.50
CA SER A 185 6.13 -5.24 19.50
C SER A 185 6.66 -5.91 20.80
N CYS A 186 6.41 -5.24 21.93
CA CYS A 186 6.48 -5.84 23.27
C CYS A 186 5.11 -6.42 23.71
N ILE A 187 5.12 -7.43 24.58
CA ILE A 187 3.89 -8.12 25.07
C ILE A 187 2.87 -7.16 25.72
N ARG A 188 3.31 -6.01 26.25
CA ARG A 188 2.50 -5.07 27.03
C ARG A 188 1.49 -4.24 26.22
N GLU A 189 1.60 -4.18 24.89
CA GLU A 189 0.74 -3.30 24.05
C GLU A 189 -0.37 -4.06 23.29
N ARG A 190 -0.55 -5.35 23.56
CA ARG A 190 -1.47 -6.21 22.81
C ARG A 190 -2.93 -5.75 22.78
N ASP A 191 -3.41 -5.07 23.83
CA ASP A 191 -4.80 -4.62 23.89
C ASP A 191 -5.04 -3.37 23.04
N ILE A 192 -4.10 -2.42 22.98
CA ILE A 192 -4.19 -1.27 22.07
C ILE A 192 -4.00 -1.70 20.60
N HIS A 193 -3.16 -2.71 20.31
CA HIS A 193 -3.05 -3.30 18.97
C HIS A 193 -4.39 -3.90 18.50
N ARG A 194 -5.05 -4.71 19.35
CA ARG A 194 -6.37 -5.29 19.05
C ARG A 194 -7.41 -4.21 18.78
N GLU A 195 -7.41 -3.15 19.59
CA GLU A 195 -8.37 -2.06 19.46
C GLU A 195 -8.16 -1.24 18.17
N ILE A 196 -6.90 -1.01 17.77
CA ILE A 196 -6.56 -0.42 16.47
C ILE A 196 -7.07 -1.32 15.34
N ALA A 197 -6.76 -2.62 15.37
CA ALA A 197 -7.17 -3.57 14.32
C ALA A 197 -8.70 -3.68 14.19
N ARG A 198 -9.41 -3.75 15.33
CA ARG A 198 -10.87 -3.76 15.38
C ARG A 198 -11.47 -2.47 14.80
N THR A 199 -10.90 -1.31 15.15
CA THR A 199 -11.35 0.00 14.66
C THR A 199 -11.09 0.14 13.16
N ALA A 200 -9.88 -0.18 12.69
CA ALA A 200 -9.51 -0.12 11.28
C ALA A 200 -10.43 -1.00 10.42
N TRP A 201 -10.65 -2.26 10.83
CA TRP A 201 -11.53 -3.19 10.12
C TRP A 201 -12.99 -2.74 10.06
N GLN A 202 -13.52 -2.20 11.18
CA GLN A 202 -14.88 -1.65 11.21
C GLN A 202 -15.02 -0.47 10.25
N ARG A 203 -14.06 0.46 10.27
CA ARG A 203 -14.03 1.64 9.41
C ARG A 203 -13.84 1.26 7.94
N PHE A 204 -13.02 0.25 7.62
CA PHE A 204 -12.91 -0.30 6.27
C PHE A 204 -14.26 -0.73 5.70
N GLY A 205 -15.06 -1.47 6.47
CA GLY A 205 -16.37 -1.97 6.05
C GLY A 205 -17.39 -0.86 5.78
N GLU A 206 -17.46 0.13 6.67
CA GLU A 206 -18.36 1.28 6.52
C GLU A 206 -17.94 2.16 5.31
N GLY A 207 -16.66 2.50 5.19
CA GLY A 207 -16.12 3.27 4.08
C GLY A 207 -16.29 2.59 2.71
N THR A 208 -16.10 1.26 2.67
CA THR A 208 -16.37 0.45 1.47
C THR A 208 -17.85 0.48 1.11
N ARG A 209 -18.77 0.37 2.09
CA ARG A 209 -20.22 0.46 1.84
C ARG A 209 -20.59 1.83 1.25
N TYR A 210 -20.12 2.91 1.86
CA TYR A 210 -20.29 4.28 1.33
C TYR A 210 -19.78 4.41 -0.11
N HIS A 211 -18.62 3.84 -0.41
CA HIS A 211 -18.09 3.86 -1.77
C HIS A 211 -19.00 3.08 -2.74
N CYS A 212 -19.38 1.84 -2.42
CA CYS A 212 -20.27 1.04 -3.26
C CYS A 212 -21.61 1.73 -3.55
N ASP A 213 -22.23 2.35 -2.54
CA ASP A 213 -23.49 3.06 -2.71
C ASP A 213 -23.31 4.34 -3.55
N SER A 214 -22.21 5.07 -3.35
CA SER A 214 -21.83 6.22 -4.19
C SER A 214 -21.63 5.83 -5.65
N ILE A 215 -21.00 4.68 -5.94
CA ILE A 215 -20.81 4.18 -7.31
C ILE A 215 -22.16 3.82 -7.95
N LYS A 216 -23.06 3.11 -7.24
CA LYS A 216 -24.41 2.80 -7.76
C LYS A 216 -25.16 4.06 -8.17
N VAL A 217 -25.06 5.12 -7.36
CA VAL A 217 -25.68 6.43 -7.65
C VAL A 217 -25.06 7.04 -8.90
N LEU A 218 -23.73 7.12 -9.00
CA LEU A 218 -23.03 7.66 -10.18
C LEU A 218 -23.35 6.89 -11.47
N SER A 219 -23.34 5.56 -11.43
CA SER A 219 -23.75 4.70 -12.56
C SER A 219 -25.24 4.83 -12.92
N GLY A 220 -26.09 5.29 -11.99
CA GLY A 220 -27.50 5.59 -12.23
C GLY A 220 -27.71 6.89 -13.00
N HIS A 221 -26.94 7.93 -12.69
CA HIS A 221 -26.93 9.22 -13.40
C HIS A 221 -26.55 9.01 -14.88
N ALA A 222 -25.46 8.25 -15.14
CA ALA A 222 -24.99 7.94 -16.50
C ALA A 222 -26.01 7.21 -17.41
N ARG A 223 -27.13 6.70 -16.86
CA ARG A 223 -28.21 6.03 -17.61
C ARG A 223 -29.41 6.94 -17.93
N LYS A 224 -29.46 8.16 -17.39
CA LYS A 224 -30.59 9.09 -17.54
C LYS A 224 -30.19 10.34 -18.32
N PRO A 225 -30.81 10.63 -19.48
CA PRO A 225 -30.57 11.88 -20.18
C PRO A 225 -30.94 13.10 -19.31
N GLY A 226 -29.97 13.98 -19.06
CA GLY A 226 -30.16 15.23 -18.30
C GLY A 226 -29.78 15.19 -16.82
N ASP A 227 -29.40 14.04 -16.26
CA ASP A 227 -29.04 13.88 -14.84
C ASP A 227 -27.53 13.57 -14.74
N SER A 228 -26.68 14.60 -14.71
CA SER A 228 -25.22 14.42 -14.70
C SER A 228 -24.62 14.42 -13.30
N ALA A 229 -23.65 13.53 -13.08
CA ALA A 229 -22.90 13.49 -11.83
C ALA A 229 -22.10 14.79 -11.63
N SER A 230 -22.22 15.41 -10.46
CA SER A 230 -21.46 16.63 -10.16
C SER A 230 -19.97 16.34 -9.98
N ARG A 231 -19.14 17.33 -10.36
CA ARG A 231 -17.68 17.30 -10.19
C ARG A 231 -17.26 16.87 -8.76
N ALA A 232 -17.95 17.39 -7.74
CA ALA A 232 -17.67 17.07 -6.33
C ALA A 232 -17.97 15.60 -5.96
N GLN A 233 -19.04 15.01 -6.49
CA GLN A 233 -19.36 13.59 -6.26
C GLN A 233 -18.31 12.68 -6.92
N ILE A 234 -17.85 13.01 -8.13
CA ILE A 234 -16.82 12.23 -8.84
C ILE A 234 -15.48 12.32 -8.11
N VAL A 235 -15.05 13.52 -7.70
CA VAL A 235 -13.81 13.72 -6.91
C VAL A 235 -13.88 12.98 -5.56
N THR A 236 -15.01 13.03 -4.88
CA THR A 236 -15.18 12.30 -3.60
C THR A 236 -15.16 10.78 -3.82
N ALA A 237 -15.75 10.29 -4.92
CA ALA A 237 -15.65 8.88 -5.29
C ALA A 237 -14.20 8.47 -5.59
N LEU A 238 -13.45 9.26 -6.38
CA LEU A 238 -12.03 9.05 -6.67
C LEU A 238 -11.17 8.98 -5.40
N ALA A 239 -11.37 9.91 -4.46
CA ALA A 239 -10.66 9.92 -3.19
C ALA A 239 -10.91 8.62 -2.39
N ARG A 240 -12.17 8.15 -2.32
CA ARG A 240 -12.50 6.85 -1.70
C ARG A 240 -11.86 5.69 -2.47
N THR A 241 -11.89 5.68 -3.80
CA THR A 241 -11.26 4.61 -4.61
C THR A 241 -9.75 4.53 -4.39
N MET A 242 -9.04 5.67 -4.34
CA MET A 242 -7.60 5.66 -4.10
C MET A 242 -7.24 5.27 -2.66
N LEU A 243 -8.04 5.65 -1.65
CA LEU A 243 -7.86 5.14 -0.28
C LEU A 243 -8.12 3.63 -0.18
N LEU A 244 -9.09 3.09 -0.92
CA LEU A 244 -9.32 1.65 -1.04
C LEU A 244 -8.15 0.94 -1.75
N CYS A 245 -7.58 1.54 -2.79
CA CYS A 245 -6.36 1.05 -3.41
C CYS A 245 -5.19 1.01 -2.40
N GLN A 246 -4.96 2.12 -1.69
CA GLN A 246 -3.89 2.24 -0.69
C GLN A 246 -4.09 1.35 0.55
N GLN A 247 -5.32 0.92 0.83
CA GLN A 247 -5.57 -0.06 1.89
C GLN A 247 -4.82 -1.37 1.63
N SER A 248 -4.71 -1.81 0.36
CA SER A 248 -4.00 -3.02 -0.03
C SER A 248 -2.50 -2.92 0.30
N THR A 249 -1.84 -1.84 -0.10
CA THR A 249 -0.40 -1.62 0.15
C THR A 249 -0.09 -1.38 1.63
N CYS A 250 -0.99 -0.72 2.37
CA CYS A 250 -0.86 -0.56 3.83
C CYS A 250 -1.01 -1.89 4.57
N SER A 251 -1.88 -2.78 4.09
CA SER A 251 -2.10 -4.09 4.70
C SER A 251 -1.03 -5.11 4.29
N GLY A 252 -0.59 -5.07 3.04
CA GLY A 252 0.18 -6.13 2.41
C GLY A 252 -0.57 -7.46 2.36
N GLY A 253 0.16 -8.52 2.00
CA GLY A 253 -0.41 -9.72 1.42
C GLY A 253 -0.84 -9.46 -0.03
N PHE A 254 -0.64 -10.45 -0.90
CA PHE A 254 -0.91 -10.39 -2.34
C PHE A 254 -2.42 -10.37 -2.70
N ASP A 255 -3.22 -9.54 -2.01
CA ASP A 255 -4.62 -9.29 -2.30
C ASP A 255 -4.78 -8.48 -3.58
N VAL A 256 -5.40 -9.09 -4.59
CA VAL A 256 -5.63 -8.50 -5.92
C VAL A 256 -6.78 -7.49 -5.96
N SER A 257 -7.43 -7.20 -4.83
CA SER A 257 -8.54 -6.23 -4.72
C SER A 257 -8.19 -4.86 -5.29
N TRP A 258 -6.92 -4.45 -5.20
CA TRP A 258 -6.43 -3.19 -5.76
C TRP A 258 -6.72 -3.02 -7.25
N LYS A 259 -6.73 -4.09 -8.04
CA LYS A 259 -7.02 -4.04 -9.48
C LYS A 259 -8.41 -3.48 -9.75
N VAL A 260 -9.39 -3.93 -8.96
CA VAL A 260 -10.79 -3.47 -9.06
C VAL A 260 -10.88 -1.99 -8.73
N HIS A 261 -10.09 -1.52 -7.76
CA HIS A 261 -10.01 -0.12 -7.39
C HIS A 261 -9.31 0.74 -8.47
N LEU A 262 -8.19 0.29 -9.07
CA LEU A 262 -7.56 1.04 -10.17
C LEU A 262 -8.42 1.11 -11.43
N ILE A 263 -9.12 0.02 -11.79
CA ILE A 263 -10.09 0.04 -12.88
C ILE A 263 -11.20 1.05 -12.59
N ALA A 264 -11.79 1.03 -11.39
CA ALA A 264 -12.82 2.00 -10.99
C ALA A 264 -12.29 3.45 -10.97
N ALA A 265 -11.05 3.67 -10.54
CA ALA A 265 -10.41 4.99 -10.54
C ALA A 265 -10.26 5.53 -11.96
N ARG A 266 -9.91 4.68 -12.93
CA ARG A 266 -9.82 5.07 -14.34
C ARG A 266 -11.16 5.50 -14.92
N GLU A 267 -12.21 4.71 -14.72
CA GLU A 267 -13.55 5.04 -15.23
C GLU A 267 -14.06 6.37 -14.63
N LEU A 268 -13.83 6.59 -13.32
CA LEU A 268 -14.16 7.84 -12.64
C LEU A 268 -13.32 9.03 -13.13
N ALA A 269 -12.04 8.83 -13.45
CA ALA A 269 -11.18 9.87 -14.01
C ALA A 269 -11.61 10.28 -15.43
N GLY A 270 -11.99 9.31 -16.27
CA GLY A 270 -12.59 9.57 -17.58
C GLY A 270 -13.91 10.34 -17.47
N ALA A 271 -14.77 9.97 -16.50
CA ALA A 271 -16.00 10.70 -16.21
C ALA A 271 -15.74 12.13 -15.72
N LEU A 272 -14.70 12.36 -14.89
CA LEU A 272 -14.31 13.68 -14.43
C LEU A 272 -13.90 14.59 -15.58
N HIS A 273 -13.09 14.08 -16.52
CA HIS A 273 -12.67 14.82 -17.71
C HIS A 273 -13.86 15.24 -18.58
N GLY A 274 -14.82 14.32 -18.81
CA GLY A 274 -16.04 14.62 -19.58
C GLY A 274 -16.95 15.68 -18.94
N VAL A 275 -16.92 15.85 -17.62
CA VAL A 275 -17.71 16.86 -16.89
C VAL A 275 -16.96 18.20 -16.76
N SER A 276 -15.63 18.19 -16.86
CA SER A 276 -14.79 19.38 -16.64
C SER A 276 -13.54 19.31 -17.51
N PRO A 277 -13.60 19.64 -18.82
CA PRO A 277 -12.44 19.57 -19.71
C PRO A 277 -11.25 20.43 -19.25
N ASP A 278 -11.52 21.61 -18.70
CA ASP A 278 -10.52 22.59 -18.22
C ASP A 278 -9.98 22.26 -16.80
N TRP A 279 -10.09 21.00 -16.36
CA TRP A 279 -9.70 20.57 -15.01
C TRP A 279 -8.21 20.80 -14.69
N ASP A 280 -7.33 20.88 -15.69
CA ASP A 280 -5.88 21.15 -15.52
C ASP A 280 -5.60 22.55 -14.94
N GLU A 281 -6.53 23.51 -15.07
CA GLU A 281 -6.44 24.82 -14.43
C GLU A 281 -6.79 24.77 -12.92
N CYS A 282 -7.59 23.78 -12.51
CA CYS A 282 -8.03 23.59 -11.13
C CYS A 282 -7.03 22.75 -10.32
N ASN A 283 -6.02 23.43 -9.73
CA ASN A 283 -4.96 22.83 -8.90
C ASN A 283 -5.44 21.90 -7.74
N ASP A 284 -6.69 21.97 -7.32
CA ASP A 284 -7.19 21.31 -6.10
C ASP A 284 -7.28 19.77 -6.19
N HIS A 285 -7.28 19.18 -7.39
CA HIS A 285 -7.42 17.73 -7.58
C HIS A 285 -6.27 17.09 -8.38
N ARG A 286 -5.30 17.87 -8.85
CA ARG A 286 -4.10 17.39 -9.58
C ARG A 286 -3.36 16.27 -8.82
N ALA A 287 -3.29 16.39 -7.49
CA ALA A 287 -2.66 15.39 -6.63
C ALA A 287 -3.34 14.00 -6.70
N LEU A 288 -4.67 13.95 -6.83
CA LEU A 288 -5.39 12.67 -7.00
C LEU A 288 -5.12 12.09 -8.39
N MET A 289 -5.11 12.93 -9.42
CA MET A 289 -4.85 12.49 -10.81
C MET A 289 -3.43 11.95 -10.99
N ASP A 290 -2.42 12.65 -10.47
CA ASP A 290 -1.03 12.18 -10.50
C ASP A 290 -0.88 10.86 -9.68
N TRP A 291 -1.58 10.73 -8.55
CA TRP A 291 -1.59 9.51 -7.73
C TRP A 291 -2.22 8.31 -8.47
N ILE A 292 -3.33 8.52 -9.20
CA ILE A 292 -3.96 7.53 -10.07
C ILE A 292 -3.03 7.13 -11.22
N GLN A 293 -2.48 8.10 -11.95
CA GLN A 293 -1.59 7.86 -13.10
C GLN A 293 -0.37 7.03 -12.72
N TYR A 294 0.22 7.33 -11.55
CA TYR A 294 1.34 6.58 -10.99
C TYR A 294 0.99 5.12 -10.66
N HIS A 295 -0.15 4.87 -10.01
CA HIS A 295 -0.56 3.50 -9.71
C HIS A 295 -0.98 2.72 -10.96
N GLU A 296 -1.71 3.35 -11.90
CA GLU A 296 -2.15 2.71 -13.14
C GLU A 296 -0.97 2.26 -13.99
N LEU A 297 0.04 3.12 -14.19
CA LEU A 297 1.18 2.76 -15.04
C LEU A 297 2.09 1.71 -14.40
N LEU A 298 2.40 1.83 -13.10
CA LEU A 298 3.26 0.87 -12.42
C LEU A 298 2.57 -0.50 -12.26
N ALA A 299 1.24 -0.55 -12.15
CA ALA A 299 0.48 -1.80 -12.21
C ALA A 299 0.62 -2.55 -13.54
N ARG A 300 0.79 -1.85 -14.68
CA ARG A 300 1.03 -2.50 -15.99
C ARG A 300 2.38 -3.23 -16.06
N VAL A 301 3.35 -2.84 -15.24
CA VAL A 301 4.63 -3.56 -15.12
C VAL A 301 4.42 -4.92 -14.48
N THR A 302 3.47 -5.05 -13.54
CA THR A 302 3.26 -6.29 -12.76
C THR A 302 2.13 -7.16 -13.27
N ASP A 303 1.13 -6.59 -13.95
CA ASP A 303 -0.03 -7.32 -14.49
C ASP A 303 -0.24 -7.07 -15.99
N ARG A 304 -0.06 -8.13 -16.79
CA ARG A 304 -0.30 -8.12 -18.24
C ARG A 304 -1.77 -8.02 -18.64
N SER A 305 -2.71 -8.40 -17.78
CA SER A 305 -4.15 -8.31 -18.11
C SER A 305 -4.61 -6.86 -18.28
N LEU A 306 -3.87 -5.91 -17.70
CA LEU A 306 -4.06 -4.47 -17.86
C LEU A 306 -3.52 -3.93 -19.19
N GLU A 307 -2.67 -4.67 -19.92
CA GLU A 307 -2.14 -4.28 -21.25
C GLU A 307 -3.25 -4.26 -22.33
N GLY A 308 -4.31 -5.07 -22.19
CA GLY A 308 -5.37 -5.23 -23.18
C GLY A 308 -6.72 -4.59 -22.82
N ALA A 309 -6.93 -4.20 -21.56
CA ALA A 309 -8.13 -3.47 -21.14
C ALA A 309 -8.16 -2.01 -21.60
N THR A 310 -7.05 -1.52 -22.15
CA THR A 310 -6.83 -0.16 -22.62
C THR A 310 -6.87 -0.09 -24.14
N GLY A 311 -8.03 0.23 -24.69
CA GLY A 311 -8.06 0.95 -25.97
C GLY A 311 -7.42 2.34 -25.82
N ASN A 312 -7.39 3.15 -26.89
CA ASN A 312 -6.68 4.46 -26.94
C ASN A 312 -6.98 5.47 -25.80
N ASN A 313 -8.01 5.24 -24.99
CA ASN A 313 -8.39 5.99 -23.79
C ASN A 313 -7.48 5.70 -22.57
N HIS A 314 -6.16 5.73 -22.73
CA HIS A 314 -5.29 5.89 -21.56
C HIS A 314 -5.51 7.28 -20.95
N ILE A 315 -5.60 7.36 -19.62
CA ILE A 315 -5.63 8.65 -18.91
C ILE A 315 -4.46 9.52 -19.35
N GLY A 316 -3.25 8.96 -19.51
CA GLY A 316 -2.10 9.68 -20.08
C GLY A 316 -2.46 10.49 -21.33
N THR A 317 -3.06 9.87 -22.36
CA THR A 317 -3.46 10.55 -23.61
C THR A 317 -4.42 11.72 -23.37
N VAL A 318 -5.21 11.67 -22.30
CA VAL A 318 -6.14 12.73 -21.85
C VAL A 318 -5.44 13.81 -21.01
N LEU A 319 -4.34 13.48 -20.31
CA LEU A 319 -3.53 14.37 -19.47
C LEU A 319 -2.38 15.09 -20.22
N HIS A 320 -1.96 14.63 -21.42
CA HIS A 320 -0.82 15.21 -22.15
C HIS A 320 -1.15 16.54 -22.87
N GLY A 321 -2.33 17.12 -22.65
CA GLY A 321 -2.76 18.40 -23.23
C GLY A 321 -2.00 19.62 -22.67
N THR A 322 -0.77 19.85 -23.13
CA THR A 322 0.01 21.08 -22.86
C THR A 322 0.21 21.42 -21.37
N ARG A 323 0.50 20.41 -20.54
CA ARG A 323 0.82 20.60 -19.11
C ARG A 323 1.96 21.62 -18.91
N ARG A 324 1.66 22.76 -18.26
CA ARG A 324 2.69 23.68 -17.77
C ARG A 324 3.58 22.95 -16.75
N ARG A 325 4.90 23.09 -16.92
CA ARG A 325 5.89 22.80 -15.86
C ARG A 325 5.43 23.51 -14.58
N ASN A 326 5.31 22.76 -13.48
CA ASN A 326 4.81 23.27 -12.22
C ASN A 326 5.75 22.75 -11.12
N ASP A 327 6.26 23.64 -10.26
CA ASP A 327 7.36 23.35 -9.31
C ASP A 327 6.96 22.41 -8.15
N ARG A 328 5.81 21.73 -8.26
CA ARG A 328 5.17 20.94 -7.20
C ARG A 328 4.88 19.51 -7.67
N GLN A 329 5.94 18.83 -8.09
CA GLN A 329 5.90 17.40 -8.35
C GLN A 329 5.70 16.62 -7.04
N ILE A 330 4.71 15.72 -7.03
CA ILE A 330 4.36 14.92 -5.85
C ILE A 330 4.82 13.45 -5.96
N LEU A 331 5.12 13.00 -7.17
CA LEU A 331 5.54 11.63 -7.52
C LEU A 331 6.47 11.70 -8.74
N ILE A 332 7.46 10.81 -8.81
CA ILE A 332 8.35 10.68 -9.97
C ILE A 332 7.60 10.01 -11.13
N GLY A 333 7.91 10.42 -12.36
CA GLY A 333 7.34 9.92 -13.61
C GLY A 333 6.19 10.77 -14.17
N THR A 334 5.28 11.25 -13.32
CA THR A 334 3.98 11.84 -13.76
C THR A 334 4.07 13.20 -14.45
N GLN A 335 5.19 13.91 -14.29
CA GLN A 335 5.37 15.29 -14.80
C GLN A 335 6.76 15.55 -15.41
N ASP A 336 7.57 14.49 -15.60
CA ASP A 336 8.97 14.58 -16.05
C ASP A 336 9.28 13.81 -17.34
N GLY A 337 8.32 13.06 -17.88
CA GLY A 337 8.45 12.32 -19.14
C GLY A 337 8.87 10.85 -18.98
N LEU A 338 9.37 10.40 -17.81
CA LEU A 338 9.73 8.99 -17.62
C LEU A 338 8.54 8.05 -17.80
N PHE A 339 7.33 8.49 -17.45
CA PHE A 339 6.11 7.70 -17.65
C PHE A 339 5.61 7.67 -19.08
N GLU A 340 5.96 8.66 -19.91
CA GLU A 340 5.70 8.62 -21.35
C GLU A 340 6.60 7.57 -22.01
N ILE A 341 7.88 7.56 -21.64
CA ILE A 341 8.87 6.55 -22.04
C ILE A 341 8.49 5.14 -21.55
N LEU A 342 8.19 4.97 -20.25
CA LEU A 342 7.78 3.67 -19.69
C LEU A 342 6.49 3.14 -20.33
N LYS A 343 5.53 4.02 -20.63
CA LYS A 343 4.34 3.65 -21.40
C LYS A 343 4.73 3.11 -22.78
N GLN A 344 5.59 3.80 -23.53
CA GLN A 344 6.05 3.33 -24.85
C GLN A 344 6.73 1.95 -24.77
N ILE A 345 7.53 1.68 -23.72
CA ILE A 345 8.16 0.37 -23.50
C ILE A 345 7.09 -0.72 -23.29
N LEU A 346 6.07 -0.46 -22.47
CA LEU A 346 5.00 -1.41 -22.19
C LEU A 346 4.05 -1.61 -23.40
N ASP A 347 3.84 -0.57 -24.20
CA ASP A 347 3.08 -0.64 -25.44
C ASP A 347 3.86 -1.45 -26.51
N LEU A 348 5.17 -1.21 -26.67
CA LEU A 348 6.08 -2.02 -27.50
C LEU A 348 6.08 -3.49 -27.06
N ARG A 349 6.11 -3.74 -25.74
CA ARG A 349 6.06 -5.09 -25.18
C ARG A 349 4.79 -5.85 -25.57
N SER A 350 3.64 -5.19 -25.53
CA SER A 350 2.36 -5.80 -25.89
C SER A 350 2.27 -6.21 -27.37
N SER A 351 3.03 -5.53 -28.24
CA SER A 351 3.06 -5.76 -29.69
C SER A 351 4.24 -6.62 -30.17
N THR A 352 5.31 -6.75 -29.37
CA THR A 352 6.51 -7.52 -29.72
C THR A 352 6.22 -9.02 -29.77
N ARG A 353 6.75 -9.66 -30.81
CA ARG A 353 6.79 -11.12 -30.98
C ARG A 353 8.24 -11.51 -31.25
N TYR A 354 8.74 -12.50 -30.52
CA TYR A 354 10.06 -13.06 -30.78
C TYR A 354 9.98 -13.99 -31.98
N GLU A 355 10.64 -13.61 -33.07
CA GLU A 355 10.81 -14.43 -34.25
C GLU A 355 12.06 -15.31 -34.10
N VAL A 356 12.19 -16.35 -34.93
CA VAL A 356 13.31 -17.32 -34.85
C VAL A 356 14.66 -16.64 -35.05
N ASP A 357 14.68 -15.56 -35.83
CA ASP A 357 15.88 -14.80 -36.21
C ASP A 357 16.12 -13.54 -35.33
N GLY A 358 15.33 -13.35 -34.25
CA GLY A 358 15.47 -12.23 -33.31
C GLY A 358 14.37 -11.15 -33.42
N PRO A 359 14.65 -9.88 -33.06
CA PRO A 359 13.65 -8.81 -33.10
C PRO A 359 13.35 -8.32 -34.52
N SER A 360 12.09 -8.02 -34.78
CA SER A 360 11.67 -7.42 -36.05
C SER A 360 12.25 -6.01 -36.24
N LEU A 361 12.43 -5.58 -37.50
CA LEU A 361 12.91 -4.23 -37.83
C LEU A 361 12.07 -3.13 -37.17
N THR A 362 10.75 -3.31 -37.09
CA THR A 362 9.84 -2.38 -36.41
C THR A 362 10.12 -2.31 -34.91
N THR A 363 10.38 -3.46 -34.26
CA THR A 363 10.74 -3.53 -32.83
C THR A 363 12.04 -2.77 -32.56
N LEU A 364 13.05 -2.96 -33.42
CA LEU A 364 14.33 -2.26 -33.35
C LEU A 364 14.18 -0.73 -33.58
N GLN A 365 13.38 -0.30 -34.55
CA GLN A 365 13.15 1.12 -34.84
C GLN A 365 12.43 1.86 -33.69
N ILE A 366 11.41 1.22 -33.10
CA ILE A 366 10.73 1.78 -31.92
C ILE A 366 11.69 1.78 -30.73
N GLY A 367 12.41 0.67 -30.49
CA GLY A 367 13.36 0.56 -29.39
C GLY A 367 14.50 1.59 -29.46
N LEU A 368 15.03 1.88 -30.64
CA LEU A 368 16.06 2.91 -30.85
C LEU A 368 15.52 4.32 -30.56
N THR A 369 14.26 4.60 -30.94
CA THR A 369 13.59 5.86 -30.58
C THR A 369 13.49 6.01 -29.06
N ILE A 370 12.99 4.99 -28.37
CA ILE A 370 12.87 4.99 -26.90
C ILE A 370 14.24 5.11 -26.21
N SER A 371 15.28 4.45 -26.73
CA SER A 371 16.66 4.58 -26.20
C SER A 371 17.17 6.01 -26.36
N THR A 372 16.92 6.64 -27.50
CA THR A 372 17.28 8.04 -27.75
C THR A 372 16.59 8.98 -26.76
N ASP A 373 15.29 8.76 -26.52
CA ASP A 373 14.52 9.53 -25.54
C ASP A 373 15.03 9.31 -24.11
N LEU A 374 15.45 8.09 -23.74
CA LEU A 374 16.07 7.76 -22.44
C LEU A 374 17.47 8.40 -22.26
N GLU A 375 18.24 8.55 -23.33
CA GLU A 375 19.55 9.21 -23.31
C GLU A 375 19.42 10.74 -23.26
N ALA A 376 18.45 11.30 -23.97
CA ALA A 376 18.15 12.73 -23.98
C ALA A 376 17.37 13.20 -22.73
N TRP A 377 16.75 12.28 -21.98
CA TRP A 377 15.96 12.62 -20.81
C TRP A 377 16.79 13.34 -19.75
N SER A 378 16.27 14.48 -19.29
CA SER A 378 16.84 15.26 -18.20
C SER A 378 15.75 16.09 -17.54
N TYR A 379 15.64 15.98 -16.21
CA TYR A 379 14.66 16.75 -15.43
C TYR A 379 15.30 17.50 -14.26
N PRO A 380 15.06 18.82 -14.12
CA PRO A 380 15.69 19.65 -13.11
C PRO A 380 14.98 19.54 -11.75
N TYR A 381 14.97 18.34 -11.14
CA TYR A 381 14.42 18.20 -9.78
C TYR A 381 15.15 19.11 -8.79
N SER A 382 14.39 19.74 -7.90
CA SER A 382 14.90 20.67 -6.89
C SER A 382 15.73 19.97 -5.81
N ALA A 383 15.32 18.78 -5.36
CA ALA A 383 16.06 17.99 -4.38
C ALA A 383 16.98 16.95 -5.04
N GLU A 384 18.21 16.79 -4.55
CA GLU A 384 19.15 15.79 -5.08
C GLU A 384 18.59 14.37 -4.99
N GLN A 385 17.98 14.02 -3.86
CA GLN A 385 17.44 12.68 -3.64
C GLN A 385 16.30 12.34 -4.63
N GLN A 386 15.57 13.33 -5.14
CA GLN A 386 14.60 13.14 -6.24
C GLN A 386 15.32 12.87 -7.57
N ARG A 387 16.42 13.58 -7.88
CA ARG A 387 17.28 13.28 -9.04
C ARG A 387 17.83 11.85 -9.00
N VAL A 388 18.28 11.40 -7.82
CA VAL A 388 18.79 10.03 -7.62
C VAL A 388 17.73 8.99 -7.96
N VAL A 389 16.50 9.15 -7.47
CA VAL A 389 15.41 8.21 -7.80
C VAL A 389 15.00 8.33 -9.27
N GLY A 390 14.95 9.54 -9.84
CA GLY A 390 14.70 9.74 -11.28
C GLY A 390 15.70 9.00 -12.18
N GLU A 391 16.99 9.05 -11.85
CA GLU A 391 18.01 8.24 -12.53
C GLU A 391 17.79 6.73 -12.35
N CYS A 392 17.38 6.29 -11.15
CA CYS A 392 17.02 4.88 -10.94
C CYS A 392 15.86 4.44 -11.85
N TYR A 393 14.85 5.30 -12.09
CA TYR A 393 13.79 5.02 -13.08
C TYR A 393 14.34 4.93 -14.50
N ARG A 394 15.26 5.83 -14.89
CA ARG A 394 15.88 5.84 -16.23
C ARG A 394 16.62 4.52 -16.51
N TRP A 395 17.44 4.05 -15.57
CA TRP A 395 18.12 2.75 -15.64
C TRP A 395 17.15 1.57 -15.64
N ALA A 396 16.12 1.60 -14.79
CA ALA A 396 15.08 0.56 -14.78
C ALA A 396 14.33 0.48 -16.12
N CYS A 397 13.98 1.63 -16.71
CA CYS A 397 13.35 1.68 -18.03
C CYS A 397 14.27 1.12 -19.13
N PHE A 398 15.57 1.40 -19.10
CA PHE A 398 16.52 0.83 -20.05
C PHE A 398 16.61 -0.71 -19.93
N ILE A 399 16.63 -1.26 -18.71
CA ILE A 399 16.57 -2.71 -18.46
C ILE A 399 15.29 -3.29 -19.08
N LEU A 400 14.11 -2.70 -18.80
CA LEU A 400 12.84 -3.16 -19.36
C LEU A 400 12.80 -3.07 -20.89
N LEU A 401 13.39 -2.02 -21.47
CA LEU A 401 13.51 -1.83 -22.91
C LEU A 401 14.36 -2.95 -23.54
N HIS A 402 15.57 -3.18 -23.04
CA HIS A 402 16.47 -4.21 -23.56
C HIS A 402 15.85 -5.61 -23.46
N ALA A 403 15.30 -5.93 -22.29
CA ALA A 403 14.56 -7.17 -22.03
C ALA A 403 13.32 -7.36 -22.94
N THR A 404 12.74 -6.26 -23.44
CA THR A 404 11.57 -6.28 -24.33
C THR A 404 11.96 -6.37 -25.81
N VAL A 405 13.03 -5.69 -26.22
CA VAL A 405 13.50 -5.74 -27.61
C VAL A 405 14.17 -7.08 -27.90
N TYR A 406 15.10 -7.53 -27.06
CA TYR A 406 15.95 -8.69 -27.36
C TYR A 406 15.51 -9.99 -26.70
N GLY A 407 14.55 -9.95 -25.76
CA GLY A 407 14.14 -11.14 -24.99
C GLY A 407 15.21 -11.63 -23.99
N SER A 408 16.21 -10.79 -23.71
CA SER A 408 17.32 -11.04 -22.80
C SER A 408 16.87 -11.64 -21.46
N CYS A 409 17.69 -12.55 -20.93
CA CYS A 409 17.60 -13.03 -19.56
C CYS A 409 18.29 -12.04 -18.58
N ALA A 410 18.19 -12.28 -17.27
CA ALA A 410 18.84 -11.40 -16.28
C ALA A 410 20.36 -11.33 -16.45
N GLU A 411 20.98 -12.44 -16.86
CA GLU A 411 22.44 -12.62 -17.00
C GLU A 411 23.05 -11.93 -18.23
N ASP A 412 22.23 -11.30 -19.08
CA ASP A 412 22.66 -10.53 -20.25
C ASP A 412 23.62 -9.39 -19.86
N GLU A 413 24.74 -9.27 -20.58
CA GLU A 413 25.82 -8.31 -20.25
C GLU A 413 25.36 -6.85 -20.25
N THR A 414 24.43 -6.49 -21.14
CA THR A 414 23.84 -5.14 -21.21
C THR A 414 22.92 -4.92 -20.01
N ILE A 415 22.13 -5.91 -19.61
CA ILE A 415 21.28 -5.84 -18.41
C ILE A 415 22.12 -5.76 -17.13
N GLN A 416 23.21 -6.53 -17.01
CA GLN A 416 24.10 -6.46 -15.85
C GLN A 416 24.86 -5.11 -15.80
N THR A 417 25.28 -4.58 -16.94
CA THR A 417 25.89 -3.23 -17.03
C THR A 417 24.90 -2.15 -16.61
N ALA A 418 23.65 -2.22 -17.07
CA ALA A 418 22.59 -1.30 -16.69
C ALA A 418 22.19 -1.42 -15.21
N LEU A 419 22.18 -2.63 -14.65
CA LEU A 419 21.98 -2.90 -13.23
C LEU A 419 23.09 -2.23 -12.40
N ALA A 420 24.36 -2.41 -12.75
CA ALA A 420 25.48 -1.80 -12.04
C ALA A 420 25.37 -0.26 -12.03
N GLY A 421 24.99 0.35 -13.17
CA GLY A 421 24.70 1.78 -13.28
C GLY A 421 23.54 2.21 -12.37
N GLY A 422 22.42 1.49 -12.40
CA GLY A 422 21.25 1.76 -11.55
C GLY A 422 21.53 1.64 -10.05
N LEU A 423 22.27 0.60 -9.64
CA LEU A 423 22.65 0.39 -8.23
C LEU A 423 23.61 1.47 -7.72
N ALA A 424 24.52 1.98 -8.56
CA ALA A 424 25.39 3.10 -8.18
C ALA A 424 24.61 4.40 -7.85
N PHE A 425 23.42 4.59 -8.45
CA PHE A 425 22.49 5.64 -8.01
C PHE A 425 21.72 5.21 -6.76
N LEU A 426 21.21 3.97 -6.70
CA LEU A 426 20.45 3.48 -5.56
C LEU A 426 21.24 3.56 -4.23
N ASP A 427 22.54 3.30 -4.26
CA ASP A 427 23.42 3.39 -3.10
C ASP A 427 23.43 4.81 -2.48
N ARG A 428 23.28 5.85 -3.30
CA ARG A 428 23.21 7.27 -2.89
C ARG A 428 21.86 7.70 -2.31
N LEU A 429 20.83 6.85 -2.39
CA LEU A 429 19.51 7.10 -1.80
C LEU A 429 19.59 6.97 -0.27
N ASP A 430 19.30 8.07 0.43
CA ASP A 430 19.25 8.15 1.88
C ASP A 430 17.98 7.48 2.41
N GLY A 431 18.15 6.54 3.34
CA GLY A 431 17.07 5.79 4.00
C GLY A 431 16.12 6.59 4.89
N THR A 432 16.36 7.88 5.06
CA THR A 432 15.47 8.82 5.76
C THR A 432 14.77 9.79 4.81
N SER A 433 15.19 9.84 3.54
CA SER A 433 14.64 10.71 2.51
C SER A 433 13.24 10.27 2.09
N ASN A 434 12.34 11.24 1.90
CA ASN A 434 11.01 10.99 1.35
C ASN A 434 11.02 10.66 -0.15
N ALA A 435 12.15 10.82 -0.85
CA ALA A 435 12.30 10.33 -2.22
C ALA A 435 12.09 8.81 -2.33
N GLN A 436 12.32 8.06 -1.24
CA GLN A 436 12.07 6.62 -1.18
C GLN A 436 10.61 6.24 -1.48
N THR A 437 9.64 7.12 -1.24
CA THR A 437 8.22 6.90 -1.61
C THR A 437 8.05 6.42 -3.05
N CYS A 438 8.89 6.89 -3.98
CA CYS A 438 8.81 6.48 -5.38
C CYS A 438 9.79 5.35 -5.75
N ALA A 439 10.61 4.84 -4.82
CA ALA A 439 11.75 3.98 -5.15
C ALA A 439 11.41 2.48 -5.25
N LEU A 440 10.16 2.06 -5.00
CA LEU A 440 9.78 0.64 -5.05
C LEU A 440 9.92 0.04 -6.46
N TYR A 441 9.38 0.70 -7.48
CA TYR A 441 9.50 0.27 -8.88
C TYR A 441 10.95 0.05 -9.35
N PRO A 442 11.90 1.01 -9.22
CA PRO A 442 13.26 0.77 -9.69
C PRO A 442 13.99 -0.29 -8.85
N MET A 443 13.79 -0.31 -7.52
CA MET A 443 14.31 -1.41 -6.68
C MET A 443 13.77 -2.77 -7.15
N PHE A 444 12.51 -2.83 -7.57
CA PHE A 444 11.90 -4.05 -8.09
C PHE A 444 12.57 -4.55 -9.38
N VAL A 445 12.75 -3.67 -10.37
CA VAL A 445 13.44 -4.00 -11.63
C VAL A 445 14.90 -4.40 -11.38
N PHE A 446 15.60 -3.71 -10.48
CA PHE A 446 16.98 -4.05 -10.13
C PHE A 446 17.08 -5.41 -9.43
N GLY A 447 16.20 -5.70 -8.47
CA GLY A 447 16.17 -6.99 -7.77
C GLY A 447 15.88 -8.17 -8.69
N LEU A 448 14.95 -8.02 -9.64
CA LEU A 448 14.68 -9.04 -10.66
C LEU A 448 15.87 -9.27 -11.61
N SER A 449 16.72 -8.26 -11.81
CA SER A 449 17.94 -8.34 -12.61
C SER A 449 19.15 -8.84 -11.82
N ALA A 450 19.06 -8.95 -10.48
CA ALA A 450 20.19 -9.29 -9.63
C ALA A 450 20.54 -10.78 -9.69
N VAL A 451 21.69 -11.07 -10.34
CA VAL A 451 22.23 -12.44 -10.51
C VAL A 451 23.17 -12.82 -9.36
N THR A 452 24.03 -11.89 -8.94
CA THR A 452 25.00 -12.11 -7.86
C THR A 452 24.34 -12.03 -6.48
N GLU A 453 24.90 -12.69 -5.47
CA GLU A 453 24.43 -12.53 -4.09
C GLU A 453 24.68 -11.11 -3.57
N GLU A 454 25.76 -10.45 -3.99
CA GLU A 454 26.09 -9.09 -3.58
C GLU A 454 25.03 -8.07 -4.05
N ASP A 455 24.58 -8.16 -5.30
CA ASP A 455 23.55 -7.26 -5.83
C ASP A 455 22.16 -7.55 -5.23
N ARG A 456 21.87 -8.83 -4.94
CA ARG A 456 20.65 -9.23 -4.20
C ARG A 456 20.66 -8.65 -2.79
N ASP A 457 21.79 -8.75 -2.09
CA ASP A 457 21.97 -8.21 -0.74
C ASP A 457 21.85 -6.68 -0.72
N ARG A 458 22.42 -5.98 -1.71
CA ARG A 458 22.27 -4.52 -1.88
C ARG A 458 20.81 -4.11 -2.07
N VAL A 459 20.07 -4.76 -2.98
CA VAL A 459 18.65 -4.46 -3.23
C VAL A 459 17.80 -4.79 -1.99
N ARG A 460 18.02 -5.95 -1.34
CA ARG A 460 17.30 -6.34 -0.13
C ARG A 460 17.51 -5.32 1.00
N GLN A 461 18.75 -4.91 1.26
CA GLN A 461 19.08 -3.94 2.31
C GLN A 461 18.35 -2.59 2.08
N LYS A 462 18.27 -2.15 0.82
CA LYS A 462 17.55 -0.92 0.43
C LYS A 462 16.04 -1.06 0.57
N LEU A 463 15.45 -2.20 0.19
CA LEU A 463 14.03 -2.48 0.42
C LEU A 463 13.69 -2.58 1.92
N GLU A 464 14.52 -3.22 2.73
CA GLU A 464 14.35 -3.28 4.19
C GLU A 464 14.51 -1.92 4.87
N GLN A 465 15.38 -1.05 4.33
CA GLN A 465 15.51 0.34 4.76
C GLN A 465 14.25 1.15 4.42
N TYR A 466 13.75 1.02 3.20
CA TYR A 466 12.51 1.67 2.79
C TYR A 466 11.29 1.16 3.59
N HIS A 467 11.18 -0.16 3.82
CA HIS A 467 10.13 -0.75 4.65
C HIS A 467 10.13 -0.18 6.08
N ARG A 468 11.30 -0.08 6.73
CA ARG A 468 11.43 0.52 8.07
C ARG A 468 11.05 2.00 8.11
N TRP A 469 11.37 2.75 7.04
CA TRP A 469 11.02 4.17 6.94
C TRP A 469 9.52 4.37 6.69
N ALA A 470 8.97 3.73 5.67
CA ALA A 470 7.57 3.88 5.26
C ALA A 470 6.60 3.07 6.14
N GLY A 471 6.77 1.76 6.22
CA GLY A 471 5.88 0.83 6.93
C GLY A 471 4.75 0.25 6.08
N PHE A 472 4.88 0.20 4.75
CA PHE A 472 3.90 -0.44 3.86
C PHE A 472 4.14 -1.94 3.71
N GLY A 473 3.07 -2.73 3.76
CA GLY A 473 3.12 -4.18 3.60
C GLY A 473 3.57 -4.63 2.21
N ASN A 474 3.22 -3.89 1.14
CA ASN A 474 3.62 -4.26 -0.24
C ASN A 474 5.15 -4.27 -0.44
N ILE A 475 5.92 -3.51 0.34
CA ILE A 475 7.39 -3.55 0.29
C ILE A 475 7.88 -4.91 0.81
N GLN A 476 7.29 -5.42 1.90
CA GLN A 476 7.62 -6.73 2.46
C GLN A 476 7.19 -7.87 1.52
N ASP A 477 5.99 -7.76 0.93
CA ASP A 477 5.50 -8.70 -0.09
C ASP A 477 6.43 -8.72 -1.32
N THR A 478 6.98 -7.56 -1.71
CA THR A 478 7.95 -7.43 -2.81
C THR A 478 9.26 -8.15 -2.49
N VAL A 479 9.78 -8.02 -1.25
CA VAL A 479 10.98 -8.76 -0.80
C VAL A 479 10.72 -10.27 -0.78
N GLU A 480 9.56 -10.72 -0.29
CA GLU A 480 9.20 -12.15 -0.27
C GLU A 480 9.14 -12.74 -1.68
N LEU A 481 8.53 -12.03 -2.63
CA LEU A 481 8.49 -12.41 -4.05
C LEU A 481 9.90 -12.52 -4.65
N MET A 482 10.77 -11.53 -4.41
CA MET A 482 12.16 -11.57 -4.89
C MET A 482 12.93 -12.78 -4.36
N GLU A 483 12.84 -13.07 -3.07
CA GLU A 483 13.50 -14.22 -2.47
C GLU A 483 13.04 -15.54 -3.09
N GLU A 484 11.73 -15.70 -3.27
CA GLU A 484 11.17 -16.87 -3.94
C GLU A 484 11.62 -16.99 -5.40
N TRP A 485 11.70 -15.87 -6.12
CA TRP A 485 12.18 -15.81 -7.52
C TRP A 485 13.67 -16.15 -7.62
N TRP A 486 14.52 -15.55 -6.80
CA TRP A 486 15.96 -15.87 -6.74
C TRP A 486 16.20 -17.33 -6.38
N GLN A 487 15.42 -17.91 -5.47
CA GLN A 487 15.47 -19.34 -5.17
C GLN A 487 15.01 -20.23 -6.34
N HIS A 488 14.05 -19.77 -7.15
CA HIS A 488 13.62 -20.48 -8.36
C HIS A 488 14.70 -20.48 -9.44
N CYS A 489 15.30 -19.32 -9.74
CA CYS A 489 16.43 -19.21 -10.69
C CYS A 489 17.62 -20.09 -10.28
N ARG A 490 17.94 -20.19 -8.98
CA ARG A 490 18.99 -21.11 -8.48
C ARG A 490 18.68 -22.60 -8.69
N ARG A 491 17.42 -23.00 -8.87
CA ARG A 491 16.99 -24.40 -9.01
C ARG A 491 16.84 -24.83 -10.47
N GLU A 492 16.13 -24.03 -11.27
CA GLU A 492 15.84 -24.35 -12.67
C GLU A 492 16.97 -23.95 -13.62
N GLY A 493 17.89 -23.08 -13.17
CA GLY A 493 18.99 -22.55 -13.96
C GLY A 493 18.74 -21.12 -14.48
N THR A 494 19.82 -20.52 -14.95
CA THR A 494 19.89 -19.17 -15.54
C THR A 494 19.47 -19.18 -17.02
N GLY A 495 19.00 -18.06 -17.57
CA GLY A 495 18.67 -17.95 -19.00
C GLY A 495 17.18 -17.93 -19.36
N ALA A 496 16.26 -17.91 -18.39
CA ALA A 496 14.86 -17.58 -18.69
C ALA A 496 14.74 -16.10 -19.13
N PRO A 497 13.90 -15.74 -20.12
CA PRO A 497 13.70 -14.34 -20.50
C PRO A 497 13.32 -13.50 -19.28
N TRP A 498 13.84 -12.27 -19.17
CA TRP A 498 13.70 -11.44 -17.96
C TRP A 498 12.25 -11.36 -17.46
N TRP A 499 11.30 -11.20 -18.37
CA TRP A 499 9.86 -11.13 -18.10
C TRP A 499 9.19 -12.42 -17.60
N ALA A 500 9.90 -13.55 -17.52
CA ALA A 500 9.35 -14.85 -17.12
C ALA A 500 8.80 -14.87 -15.68
N TRP A 501 9.33 -14.00 -14.80
CA TRP A 501 8.88 -13.87 -13.42
C TRP A 501 7.38 -13.62 -13.29
N GLN A 502 6.74 -12.92 -14.25
CA GLN A 502 5.29 -12.64 -14.19
C GLN A 502 4.44 -13.90 -14.35
N ALA A 503 4.79 -14.77 -15.30
CA ALA A 503 4.07 -16.01 -15.51
C ALA A 503 4.25 -16.96 -14.30
N TRP A 504 5.46 -16.97 -13.74
CA TRP A 504 5.79 -17.69 -12.52
C TRP A 504 5.00 -17.17 -11.29
N ALA A 505 4.90 -15.84 -11.11
CA ALA A 505 4.18 -15.24 -9.99
C ALA A 505 2.65 -15.44 -10.14
N ALA A 506 2.11 -15.21 -11.33
CA ALA A 506 0.69 -15.44 -11.63
C ALA A 506 0.27 -16.91 -11.41
N ALA A 507 1.12 -17.88 -11.76
CA ALA A 507 0.89 -19.31 -11.49
C ALA A 507 0.82 -19.64 -9.99
N ARG A 508 1.36 -18.77 -9.11
CA ARG A 508 1.31 -18.87 -7.65
C ARG A 508 0.15 -18.05 -7.05
N GLY A 509 -0.59 -17.28 -7.85
CA GLY A 509 -1.57 -16.31 -7.38
C GLY A 509 -0.93 -15.08 -6.73
N VAL A 510 0.30 -14.76 -7.12
CA VAL A 510 1.13 -13.68 -6.56
C VAL A 510 1.21 -12.54 -7.58
N GLU A 511 0.71 -11.36 -7.22
CA GLU A 511 0.67 -10.18 -8.09
C GLU A 511 1.04 -8.92 -7.28
N PRO A 512 2.30 -8.47 -7.30
CA PRO A 512 2.77 -7.38 -6.46
C PRO A 512 2.22 -6.03 -6.97
N MET A 513 1.91 -5.13 -6.04
CA MET A 513 1.80 -3.70 -6.36
C MET A 513 3.12 -3.02 -6.03
N ILE A 514 3.84 -2.57 -7.07
CA ILE A 514 5.16 -1.91 -6.95
C ILE A 514 5.09 -0.38 -7.08
N ALA A 515 3.90 0.18 -6.82
CA ALA A 515 3.66 1.60 -6.67
C ALA A 515 4.09 2.07 -5.27
#